data_AF-A0A9P9TR31-F1
#
_entry.id   AF-A0A9P9TR31-F1
#
_cell.length_a   1.000
_cell.length_b   1.000
_cell.length_c   1.000
_cell.angle_alpha   90.00
_cell.angle_beta   90.00
_cell.angle_gamma   90.00
#
_symmetry.space_group_name_H-M   'P 1'
#
loop_
_entity.id
_entity.type
_entity.pdbx_description
1 polymer ?
#
loop_
_entity_poly.entity_id
_entity_poly.type
_entity_poly.pdbx_seq_one_letter_code
_entity_poly.pdbx_strand_id
1 'polypeptide(L)'
;MSEHSLTTSPSRAPKEHRHAHDHRDHDNTNDGAPVPWFPSPMDGWNDETESFAPRHEASTIELFFDLWFVANLATFTQYHAITNRYNFWSYIAFFLVLWTSWFHVVCFDARFTSDSVWERACKIIHFCSFAAFALAGYKYMPFARDTDTATPHWIYRTLCFAVMLSRAWLALQYLITAILCFSRKHRQHRLTFLLAINCALFLAVAAVFGGLLGGFSKSQTNRTGLLIGVYVTFAVEFFGSLFISMTWRKLSFQATHIGERLGLLGLIIIGEGVIGTTKTITRTMGKNGKYAPDMKWGPTFAESTQIFCIVLILLYMWMLYFDKVPNYRFGVVKQQLWMALHLPFHLAVLGVVEGAQQLAQARYIYHNTLLLINNAYYACVGQHFDGQALATNLTKNIQYFKINESAQGEAALRLVWDEVYILGNATDICSDFNTTRAVGSAFDGVPMDFAAFFGRAIGAMFQSFGLDIPSEDKTPGAQTALESYAVVYTYFWSAIILLLVCYTITALLAEVGDVGHWRNPIRYTGISVMARTAMIVLAAVLLGVGLREKGNHLWIQQYIGSSWVLPTVVLALWTICLSDRVERLWIIRETKKTKYASVAAAEHERSVTHEMGAVRKRGTNAYGYPSRR
;
A
#
# COMPACT_ATOMS: atom_id res chain seq x y z
N MET A 1 -66.54 42.14 32.69
CA MET A 1 -66.72 41.25 33.85
C MET A 1 -67.00 39.85 33.35
N SER A 2 -66.32 38.86 33.95
CA SER A 2 -66.51 37.40 33.93
C SER A 2 -66.43 36.68 32.57
N GLU A 3 -65.52 35.75 32.30
CA GLU A 3 -65.08 34.49 32.99
C GLU A 3 -65.61 33.26 32.23
N HIS A 4 -64.72 32.43 31.67
CA HIS A 4 -64.22 31.14 32.20
C HIS A 4 -65.26 30.01 32.20
N SER A 5 -65.11 29.01 31.31
CA SER A 5 -64.48 27.68 31.54
C SER A 5 -65.53 26.61 31.95
N LEU A 6 -65.45 25.30 31.71
CA LEU A 6 -64.42 24.35 31.27
C LEU A 6 -65.13 22.98 31.06
N THR A 7 -64.34 21.96 30.67
CA THR A 7 -64.57 20.49 30.73
C THR A 7 -65.12 19.80 29.47
N THR A 8 -64.69 18.62 29.01
CA THR A 8 -63.50 17.75 29.16
C THR A 8 -63.64 16.60 28.13
N SER A 9 -62.52 16.21 27.47
CA SER A 9 -62.15 14.93 26.79
C SER A 9 -63.15 14.05 26.00
N PRO A 10 -62.65 13.34 24.97
CA PRO A 10 -62.68 11.88 25.09
C PRO A 10 -61.42 11.11 24.61
N SER A 11 -61.13 10.07 25.38
CA SER A 11 -60.67 8.70 25.06
C SER A 11 -59.71 8.39 23.89
N ARG A 12 -58.65 7.63 24.23
CA ARG A 12 -57.65 6.97 23.38
C ARG A 12 -58.16 5.68 22.73
N ALA A 13 -57.64 5.39 21.54
CA ALA A 13 -57.51 4.07 20.91
C ALA A 13 -56.16 4.02 20.11
N PRO A 14 -55.64 2.85 19.70
CA PRO A 14 -54.26 2.43 19.98
C PRO A 14 -53.21 2.78 18.92
N LYS A 15 -51.94 2.81 19.36
CA LYS A 15 -50.74 2.99 18.52
C LYS A 15 -50.44 1.73 17.72
N GLU A 16 -50.49 1.84 16.41
CA GLU A 16 -49.95 0.87 15.47
C GLU A 16 -48.51 1.30 15.09
N HIS A 17 -47.54 0.44 15.36
CA HIS A 17 -46.14 0.64 15.00
C HIS A 17 -45.96 0.47 13.48
N ARG A 18 -45.68 1.56 12.76
CA ARG A 18 -45.08 1.52 11.42
C ARG A 18 -43.63 1.98 11.50
N HIS A 19 -42.70 1.04 11.53
CA HIS A 19 -41.36 1.22 10.96
C HIS A 19 -41.47 0.92 9.47
N ALA A 20 -41.50 1.95 8.64
CA ALA A 20 -41.31 1.80 7.19
C ALA A 20 -40.83 3.13 6.60
N HIS A 21 -39.58 3.12 6.14
CA HIS A 21 -39.00 3.97 5.09
C HIS A 21 -39.13 5.49 5.24
N ASP A 22 -38.16 6.08 5.94
CA ASP A 22 -37.85 7.51 5.87
C ASP A 22 -36.57 7.73 5.04
N HIS A 23 -36.63 7.35 3.76
CA HIS A 23 -35.55 7.49 2.78
C HIS A 23 -35.92 8.47 1.65
N ARG A 24 -36.76 9.48 1.90
CA ARG A 24 -37.30 10.32 0.83
C ARG A 24 -37.14 11.83 0.90
N ASP A 25 -36.43 12.39 1.88
CA ASP A 25 -36.35 13.86 2.02
C ASP A 25 -34.98 14.51 1.77
N HIS A 26 -34.00 13.80 1.20
CA HIS A 26 -32.70 14.42 0.82
C HIS A 26 -32.33 14.36 -0.67
N ASP A 27 -33.17 13.77 -1.52
CA ASP A 27 -32.89 13.64 -2.96
C ASP A 27 -33.82 14.50 -3.83
N ASN A 28 -34.10 15.73 -3.37
CA ASN A 28 -34.50 16.82 -4.26
C ASN A 28 -33.24 17.54 -4.73
N THR A 29 -32.40 16.84 -5.50
CA THR A 29 -31.46 17.52 -6.39
C THR A 29 -32.29 18.20 -7.46
N ASN A 30 -32.35 19.54 -7.40
CA ASN A 30 -32.66 20.33 -8.57
C ASN A 30 -31.58 20.04 -9.62
N ASP A 31 -31.81 19.08 -10.52
CA ASP A 31 -30.92 18.70 -11.64
C ASP A 31 -30.70 19.85 -12.68
N GLY A 32 -31.13 21.07 -12.35
CA GLY A 32 -30.91 22.30 -13.12
C GLY A 32 -30.47 23.52 -12.31
N ALA A 33 -30.11 23.37 -11.02
CA ALA A 33 -29.59 24.50 -10.24
C ALA A 33 -28.14 24.81 -10.64
N PRO A 34 -27.77 26.09 -10.91
CA PRO A 34 -26.41 26.47 -11.23
C PRO A 34 -25.47 26.18 -10.05
N VAL A 35 -24.27 25.68 -10.35
CA VAL A 35 -23.23 25.38 -9.34
C VAL A 35 -22.97 26.63 -8.50
N PRO A 36 -23.10 26.56 -7.16
CA PRO A 36 -22.93 27.72 -6.30
C PRO A 36 -21.48 28.22 -6.33
N TRP A 37 -21.31 29.54 -6.28
CA TRP A 37 -19.97 30.17 -6.27
C TRP A 37 -19.28 29.99 -4.92
N PHE A 38 -20.00 30.29 -3.82
CA PHE A 38 -19.51 30.22 -2.44
C PHE A 38 -20.62 29.72 -1.51
N PRO A 39 -20.89 28.40 -1.45
CA PRO A 39 -21.82 27.85 -0.48
C PRO A 39 -21.27 28.03 0.95
N SER A 40 -22.13 28.34 1.92
CA SER A 40 -21.71 28.36 3.33
C SER A 40 -21.56 26.91 3.81
N PRO A 41 -20.42 26.54 4.44
CA PRO A 41 -20.26 25.20 5.03
C PRO A 41 -21.35 24.85 6.04
N MET A 42 -21.97 25.87 6.66
CA MET A 42 -23.07 25.71 7.62
C MET A 42 -24.40 25.30 6.96
N ASP A 43 -24.57 25.50 5.66
CA ASP A 43 -25.79 25.12 4.96
C ASP A 43 -25.93 23.58 4.90
N GLY A 44 -24.81 22.86 4.98
CA GLY A 44 -24.77 21.39 5.05
C GLY A 44 -24.61 20.82 6.47
N TRP A 45 -24.73 21.64 7.52
CA TRP A 45 -24.56 21.15 8.90
C TRP A 45 -25.74 20.28 9.35
N ASN A 46 -25.47 19.06 9.81
CA ASN A 46 -26.47 18.19 10.42
C ASN A 46 -26.28 18.14 11.95
N ASP A 47 -27.30 18.55 12.70
CA ASP A 47 -27.30 18.58 14.17
C ASP A 47 -27.31 17.18 14.80
N GLU A 48 -27.83 16.16 14.12
CA GLU A 48 -27.88 14.79 14.66
C GLU A 48 -26.52 14.09 14.59
N THR A 49 -25.74 14.37 13.55
CA THR A 49 -24.42 13.73 13.34
C THR A 49 -23.24 14.64 13.73
N GLU A 50 -23.51 15.88 14.16
CA GLU A 50 -22.52 16.93 14.44
C GLU A 50 -21.47 17.06 13.33
N SER A 51 -21.89 16.91 12.07
CA SER A 51 -21.00 16.85 10.91
C SER A 51 -21.45 17.78 9.79
N PHE A 52 -20.48 18.36 9.11
CA PHE A 52 -20.66 19.12 7.88
C PHE A 52 -20.90 18.16 6.70
N ALA A 53 -21.97 18.38 5.94
CA ALA A 53 -22.35 17.70 4.70
C ALA A 53 -22.07 16.19 4.70
N PRO A 54 -22.79 15.38 5.52
CA PRO A 54 -22.56 13.94 5.61
C PRO A 54 -22.77 13.28 4.23
N ARG A 55 -21.66 12.94 3.58
CA ARG A 55 -21.62 12.17 2.33
C ARG A 55 -21.06 10.80 2.62
N HIS A 56 -21.71 9.77 2.08
CA HIS A 56 -21.25 8.39 2.20
C HIS A 56 -20.34 7.97 1.04
N GLU A 57 -20.40 8.68 -0.09
CA GLU A 57 -19.67 8.37 -1.31
C GLU A 57 -18.70 9.49 -1.70
N ALA A 58 -17.53 9.12 -2.19
CA ALA A 58 -16.54 10.03 -2.75
C ALA A 58 -16.99 10.58 -4.12
N SER A 59 -16.78 11.88 -4.34
CA SER A 59 -17.05 12.53 -5.62
C SER A 59 -15.99 12.19 -6.68
N THR A 60 -16.35 12.35 -7.95
CA THR A 60 -15.44 12.07 -9.07
C THR A 60 -14.19 12.97 -9.08
N ILE A 61 -14.29 14.21 -8.62
CA ILE A 61 -13.14 15.13 -8.51
C ILE A 61 -12.18 14.74 -7.39
N GLU A 62 -12.71 14.21 -6.28
CA GLU A 62 -11.91 13.68 -5.17
C GLU A 62 -11.14 12.43 -5.62
N LEU A 63 -11.79 11.52 -6.36
CA LEU A 63 -11.14 10.35 -6.96
C LEU A 63 -10.08 10.76 -8.00
N PHE A 64 -10.36 11.77 -8.82
CA PHE A 64 -9.40 12.29 -9.79
C PHE A 64 -8.13 12.84 -9.13
N PHE A 65 -8.24 13.43 -7.94
CA PHE A 65 -7.06 13.85 -7.15
C PHE A 65 -6.25 12.68 -6.63
N ASP A 66 -6.90 11.59 -6.23
CA ASP A 66 -6.20 10.37 -5.80
C ASP A 66 -5.41 9.75 -6.98
N LEU A 67 -5.86 9.92 -8.23
CA LEU A 67 -5.11 9.52 -9.42
C LEU A 67 -3.81 10.33 -9.63
N TRP A 68 -3.79 11.62 -9.29
CA TRP A 68 -2.55 12.41 -9.35
C TRP A 68 -1.49 11.93 -8.36
N PHE A 69 -1.92 11.45 -7.20
CA PHE A 69 -1.02 10.83 -6.23
C PHE A 69 -0.37 9.57 -6.81
N VAL A 70 -1.15 8.65 -7.38
CA VAL A 70 -0.58 7.39 -7.91
C VAL A 70 0.26 7.63 -9.17
N ALA A 71 -0.08 8.61 -10.01
CA ALA A 71 0.73 8.95 -11.19
C ALA A 71 2.13 9.47 -10.80
N ASN A 72 2.20 10.29 -9.74
CA ASN A 72 3.47 10.72 -9.15
C ASN A 72 4.30 9.54 -8.65
N LEU A 73 3.64 8.62 -7.94
CA LEU A 73 4.28 7.44 -7.38
C LEU A 73 4.79 6.48 -8.47
N ALA A 74 4.00 6.22 -9.50
CA ALA A 74 4.38 5.38 -10.63
C ALA A 74 5.57 5.98 -11.39
N THR A 75 5.57 7.31 -11.60
CA THR A 75 6.69 8.02 -12.21
C THR A 75 7.94 7.90 -11.36
N PHE A 76 7.82 8.09 -10.04
CA PHE A 76 8.95 7.97 -9.12
C PHE A 76 9.54 6.54 -9.12
N THR A 77 8.67 5.53 -9.05
CA THR A 77 9.05 4.10 -9.07
C THR A 77 9.76 3.73 -10.36
N GLN A 78 9.34 4.30 -11.50
CA GLN A 78 10.00 4.09 -12.78
C GLN A 78 11.43 4.65 -12.84
N TYR A 79 11.70 5.79 -12.19
CA TYR A 79 13.02 6.42 -12.19
C TYR A 79 13.93 5.96 -11.06
N HIS A 80 13.38 5.47 -9.94
CA HIS A 80 14.13 5.06 -8.76
C HIS A 80 13.79 3.62 -8.40
N ALA A 81 14.31 2.68 -9.18
CA ALA A 81 14.21 1.26 -8.84
C ALA A 81 14.88 1.00 -7.48
N ILE A 82 14.23 0.18 -6.64
CA ILE A 82 14.66 -0.12 -5.27
C ILE A 82 15.76 -1.21 -5.30
N THR A 83 16.89 -0.90 -5.93
CA THR A 83 18.06 -1.79 -6.03
C THR A 83 19.06 -1.54 -4.91
N ASN A 84 19.15 -0.31 -4.43
CA ASN A 84 20.13 0.12 -3.43
C ASN A 84 19.48 0.57 -2.12
N ARG A 85 20.21 0.44 -1.00
CA ARG A 85 19.76 0.92 0.33
C ARG A 85 19.44 2.42 0.33
N TYR A 86 20.19 3.20 -0.44
CA TYR A 86 19.98 4.63 -0.59
C TYR A 86 18.71 4.96 -1.40
N ASN A 87 18.45 4.19 -2.47
CA ASN A 87 17.21 4.30 -3.26
C ASN A 87 15.99 3.93 -2.41
N PHE A 88 16.10 2.88 -1.59
CA PHE A 88 15.05 2.48 -0.65
C PHE A 88 14.66 3.58 0.34
N TRP A 89 15.63 4.18 1.03
CA TRP A 89 15.32 5.27 1.97
C TRP A 89 14.81 6.53 1.27
N SER A 90 15.32 6.82 0.07
CA SER A 90 14.84 7.93 -0.77
C SER A 90 13.39 7.71 -1.22
N TYR A 91 13.01 6.47 -1.51
CA TYR A 91 11.65 6.07 -1.85
C TYR A 91 10.69 6.29 -0.68
N ILE A 92 11.04 5.81 0.52
CA ILE A 92 10.24 6.04 1.73
C ILE A 92 10.08 7.55 1.99
N ALA A 93 11.18 8.29 1.88
CA ALA A 93 11.20 9.73 2.05
C ALA A 93 10.22 10.45 1.10
N PHE A 94 10.25 10.14 -0.19
CA PHE A 94 9.36 10.75 -1.16
C PHE A 94 7.90 10.33 -0.98
N PHE A 95 7.67 9.05 -0.66
CA PHE A 95 6.32 8.55 -0.35
C PHE A 95 5.71 9.30 0.83
N LEU A 96 6.47 9.56 1.91
CA LEU A 96 6.01 10.34 3.06
C LEU A 96 5.58 11.76 2.65
N VAL A 97 6.33 12.42 1.76
CA VAL A 97 5.98 13.76 1.27
C VAL A 97 4.67 13.73 0.48
N LEU A 98 4.54 12.79 -0.47
CA LEU A 98 3.31 12.65 -1.26
C LEU A 98 2.10 12.30 -0.38
N TRP A 99 2.25 11.32 0.50
CA TRP A 99 1.14 10.79 1.30
C TRP A 99 0.65 11.83 2.30
N THR A 100 1.55 12.51 3.01
CA THR A 100 1.16 13.58 3.95
C THR A 100 0.60 14.79 3.21
N SER A 101 1.07 15.09 2.00
CA SER A 101 0.50 16.18 1.19
C SER A 101 -0.93 15.86 0.76
N TRP A 102 -1.16 14.65 0.25
CA TRP A 102 -2.47 14.12 -0.11
C TRP A 102 -3.42 14.08 1.09
N PHE A 103 -2.99 13.48 2.20
CA PHE A 103 -3.81 13.25 3.39
C PHE A 103 -4.44 14.52 3.95
N HIS A 104 -3.70 15.63 4.01
CA HIS A 104 -4.22 16.89 4.54
C HIS A 104 -5.26 17.55 3.62
N VAL A 105 -5.08 17.45 2.30
CA VAL A 105 -6.09 17.91 1.33
C VAL A 105 -7.35 17.07 1.46
N VAL A 106 -7.20 15.75 1.51
CA VAL A 106 -8.32 14.81 1.67
C VAL A 106 -9.06 15.01 3.00
N CYS A 107 -8.35 15.29 4.09
CA CYS A 107 -8.98 15.61 5.38
C CYS A 107 -9.81 16.89 5.32
N PHE A 108 -9.36 17.92 4.59
CA PHE A 108 -10.14 19.13 4.38
C PHE A 108 -11.38 18.83 3.54
N ASP A 109 -11.22 18.10 2.43
CA ASP A 109 -12.32 17.73 1.55
C ASP A 109 -13.41 16.96 2.28
N ALA A 110 -13.01 15.89 2.97
CA ALA A 110 -13.94 15.02 3.67
C ALA A 110 -14.78 15.76 4.72
N ARG A 111 -14.35 16.94 5.18
CA ARG A 111 -15.05 17.76 6.16
C ARG A 111 -15.86 18.89 5.56
N PHE A 112 -15.35 19.59 4.55
CA PHE A 112 -15.89 20.91 4.19
C PHE A 112 -16.26 21.05 2.72
N THR A 113 -15.84 20.15 1.84
CA THR A 113 -16.10 20.36 0.42
C THR A 113 -17.54 20.06 0.07
N SER A 114 -18.13 21.03 -0.62
CA SER A 114 -19.38 20.96 -1.36
C SER A 114 -19.05 21.42 -2.78
N ASP A 115 -19.64 20.79 -3.80
CA ASP A 115 -19.31 21.11 -5.20
C ASP A 115 -19.60 22.59 -5.49
N SER A 116 -18.54 23.36 -5.78
CA SER A 116 -18.60 24.80 -5.96
C SER A 116 -17.46 25.29 -6.85
N VAL A 117 -17.65 26.45 -7.47
CA VAL A 117 -16.61 27.06 -8.32
C VAL A 117 -15.34 27.36 -7.52
N TRP A 118 -15.49 27.81 -6.28
CA TRP A 118 -14.38 28.05 -5.37
C TRP A 118 -13.57 26.78 -5.08
N GLU A 119 -14.24 25.68 -4.75
CA GLU A 119 -13.59 24.40 -4.45
C GLU A 119 -12.80 23.89 -5.67
N ARG A 120 -13.39 23.95 -6.86
CA ARG A 120 -12.73 23.53 -8.10
C ARG A 120 -11.51 24.39 -8.42
N ALA A 121 -11.58 25.70 -8.21
CA ALA A 121 -10.43 26.58 -8.37
C ALA A 121 -9.30 26.23 -7.40
N CYS A 122 -9.63 25.88 -6.15
CA CYS A 122 -8.66 25.40 -5.18
C CYS A 122 -8.00 24.09 -5.61
N LYS A 123 -8.78 23.16 -6.17
CA LYS A 123 -8.28 21.88 -6.68
C LYS A 123 -7.24 22.04 -7.78
N ILE A 124 -7.42 23.02 -8.67
CA ILE A 124 -6.42 23.32 -9.72
C ILE A 124 -5.05 23.61 -9.10
N ILE A 125 -4.99 24.38 -8.02
CA ILE A 125 -3.73 24.72 -7.35
C ILE A 125 -3.11 23.49 -6.67
N HIS A 126 -3.93 22.61 -6.10
CA HIS A 126 -3.45 21.33 -5.57
C HIS A 126 -2.92 20.41 -6.69
N PHE A 127 -3.58 20.33 -7.84
CA PHE A 127 -3.06 19.59 -9.01
C PHE A 127 -1.72 20.16 -9.49
N CYS A 128 -1.59 21.48 -9.59
CA CYS A 128 -0.32 22.13 -9.94
C CYS A 128 0.79 21.80 -8.92
N SER A 129 0.46 21.73 -7.63
CA SER A 129 1.42 21.34 -6.58
C SER A 129 1.87 19.88 -6.74
N PHE A 130 0.96 18.97 -7.09
CA PHE A 130 1.28 17.57 -7.38
C PHE A 130 2.05 17.39 -8.69
N ALA A 131 1.83 18.23 -9.69
CA ALA A 131 2.66 18.26 -10.89
C ALA A 131 4.10 18.73 -10.56
N ALA A 132 4.26 19.70 -9.66
CA ALA A 132 5.57 20.12 -9.18
C ALA A 132 6.28 19.04 -8.35
N PHE A 133 5.53 18.22 -7.60
CA PHE A 133 6.09 17.03 -6.95
C PHE A 133 6.61 16.00 -7.96
N ALA A 134 5.93 15.80 -9.09
CA ALA A 134 6.39 14.87 -10.12
C ALA A 134 7.73 15.34 -10.73
N LEU A 135 7.85 16.65 -10.98
CA LEU A 135 9.08 17.27 -11.45
C LEU A 135 10.21 17.12 -10.42
N ALA A 136 9.92 17.33 -9.14
CA ALA A 136 10.91 17.16 -8.08
C ALA A 136 11.33 15.70 -7.91
N GLY A 137 10.39 14.76 -8.06
CA GLY A 137 10.58 13.33 -7.86
C GLY A 137 11.57 12.69 -8.84
N TYR A 138 11.71 13.18 -10.07
CA TYR A 138 12.56 12.58 -11.12
C TYR A 138 14.04 12.39 -10.72
N LYS A 139 14.59 13.24 -9.83
CA LYS A 139 16.00 13.17 -9.38
C LYS A 139 16.12 13.32 -7.87
N TYR A 140 15.11 12.84 -7.14
CA TYR A 140 15.04 12.98 -5.70
C TYR A 140 15.78 11.83 -4.98
N MET A 141 17.03 12.08 -4.64
CA MET A 141 17.92 11.20 -3.90
C MET A 141 18.51 11.93 -2.68
N PRO A 142 17.75 12.08 -1.58
CA PRO A 142 18.23 12.78 -0.38
C PRO A 142 19.34 12.03 0.36
N PHE A 143 19.42 10.70 0.19
CA PHE A 143 20.39 9.85 0.86
C PHE A 143 21.49 9.35 -0.08
N ALA A 144 21.78 10.05 -1.18
CA ALA A 144 22.82 9.62 -2.12
C ALA A 144 24.21 9.48 -1.45
N ARG A 145 24.98 8.48 -1.90
CA ARG A 145 26.35 8.21 -1.41
C ARG A 145 27.36 9.23 -1.94
N ASP A 146 27.24 9.60 -3.22
CA ASP A 146 28.19 10.45 -3.92
C ASP A 146 27.60 11.83 -4.22
N THR A 147 28.44 12.85 -4.29
CA THR A 147 28.01 14.24 -4.53
C THR A 147 27.41 14.46 -5.91
N ASP A 148 27.78 13.64 -6.88
CA ASP A 148 27.34 13.75 -8.28
C ASP A 148 25.95 13.13 -8.51
N THR A 149 25.57 12.16 -7.68
CA THR A 149 24.24 11.52 -7.67
C THR A 149 23.28 12.18 -6.68
N ALA A 150 23.78 13.12 -5.87
CA ALA A 150 22.97 13.83 -4.89
C ALA A 150 21.93 14.75 -5.55
N THR A 151 20.79 14.87 -4.87
CA THR A 151 19.68 15.75 -5.31
C THR A 151 20.17 17.18 -5.57
N PRO A 152 20.01 17.71 -6.79
CA PRO A 152 20.30 19.10 -7.12
C PRO A 152 19.53 20.09 -6.23
N HIS A 153 20.13 21.23 -5.92
CA HIS A 153 19.52 22.23 -5.02
C HIS A 153 18.18 22.76 -5.54
N TRP A 154 18.02 22.86 -6.85
CA TRP A 154 16.78 23.32 -7.46
C TRP A 154 15.60 22.37 -7.17
N ILE A 155 15.85 21.07 -7.01
CA ILE A 155 14.80 20.08 -6.70
C ILE A 155 14.25 20.30 -5.29
N TYR A 156 15.14 20.49 -4.31
CA TYR A 156 14.71 20.82 -2.94
C TYR A 156 13.91 22.12 -2.90
N ARG A 157 14.31 23.11 -3.69
CA ARG A 157 13.58 24.37 -3.81
C ARG A 157 12.20 24.18 -4.44
N THR A 158 12.10 23.43 -5.53
CA THR A 158 10.82 23.08 -6.15
C THR A 158 9.92 22.34 -5.18
N LEU A 159 10.44 21.37 -4.43
CA LEU A 159 9.71 20.63 -3.42
C LEU A 159 9.20 21.56 -2.31
N CYS A 160 10.07 22.37 -1.72
CA CYS A 160 9.68 23.31 -0.65
C CYS A 160 8.67 24.34 -1.15
N PHE A 161 8.83 24.85 -2.37
CA PHE A 161 7.89 25.78 -2.98
C PHE A 161 6.52 25.13 -3.22
N ALA A 162 6.48 23.91 -3.74
CA ALA A 162 5.24 23.17 -3.98
C ALA A 162 4.49 22.86 -2.67
N VAL A 163 5.21 22.43 -1.62
CA VAL A 163 4.63 22.20 -0.29
C VAL A 163 4.13 23.51 0.31
N MET A 164 4.94 24.57 0.27
CA MET A 164 4.56 25.91 0.75
C MET A 164 3.29 26.40 0.08
N LEU A 165 3.21 26.30 -1.26
CA LEU A 165 2.04 26.71 -2.03
C LEU A 165 0.80 25.90 -1.63
N SER A 166 0.93 24.58 -1.54
CA SER A 166 -0.15 23.69 -1.12
C SER A 166 -0.65 24.02 0.29
N ARG A 167 0.25 24.31 1.24
CA ARG A 167 -0.12 24.63 2.64
C ARG A 167 -0.68 26.04 2.81
N ALA A 168 -0.13 27.02 2.09
CA ALA A 168 -0.69 28.37 2.06
C ALA A 168 -2.12 28.36 1.51
N TRP A 169 -2.37 27.55 0.49
CA TRP A 169 -3.70 27.40 -0.09
C TRP A 169 -4.67 26.66 0.84
N LEU A 170 -4.24 25.56 1.48
CA LEU A 170 -5.03 24.90 2.53
C LEU A 170 -5.36 25.87 3.67
N ALA A 171 -4.40 26.67 4.14
CA ALA A 171 -4.63 27.67 5.18
C ALA A 171 -5.70 28.68 4.74
N LEU A 172 -5.68 29.13 3.48
CA LEU A 172 -6.70 30.02 2.93
C LEU A 172 -8.10 29.37 2.92
N GLN A 173 -8.20 28.10 2.54
CA GLN A 173 -9.47 27.37 2.57
C GLN A 173 -10.02 27.23 4.01
N TYR A 174 -9.16 26.89 4.96
CA TYR A 174 -9.49 26.85 6.39
C TYR A 174 -9.91 28.24 6.92
N LEU A 175 -9.24 29.31 6.49
CA LEU A 175 -9.56 30.69 6.87
C LEU A 175 -10.93 31.13 6.37
N ILE A 176 -11.23 30.93 5.08
CA ILE A 176 -12.52 31.31 4.49
C ILE A 176 -13.66 30.56 5.17
N THR A 177 -13.48 29.25 5.36
CA THR A 177 -14.43 28.41 6.10
C THR A 177 -14.64 28.94 7.53
N ALA A 178 -13.59 29.40 8.21
CA ALA A 178 -13.68 29.99 9.55
C ALA A 178 -14.44 31.31 9.57
N ILE A 179 -14.22 32.18 8.59
CA ILE A 179 -14.93 33.45 8.44
C ILE A 179 -16.43 33.21 8.21
N LEU A 180 -16.79 32.27 7.33
CA LEU A 180 -18.19 31.93 7.07
C LEU A 180 -18.88 31.37 8.31
N CYS A 181 -18.20 30.52 9.08
CA CYS A 181 -18.70 30.01 10.36
C CYS A 181 -18.77 31.06 11.48
N PHE A 182 -18.08 32.20 11.36
CA PHE A 182 -18.09 33.28 12.37
C PHE A 182 -19.37 34.13 12.35
N SER A 183 -20.22 33.99 11.32
CA SER A 183 -21.45 34.76 11.21
C SER A 183 -22.33 34.65 12.47
N ARG A 184 -22.89 35.79 12.93
CA ARG A 184 -23.58 35.95 14.22
C ARG A 184 -24.69 34.92 14.47
N LYS A 185 -25.29 34.37 13.40
CA LYS A 185 -26.37 33.37 13.46
C LYS A 185 -25.91 32.00 14.00
N HIS A 186 -24.62 31.66 13.91
CA HIS A 186 -24.09 30.32 14.25
C HIS A 186 -22.95 30.34 15.29
N ARG A 187 -22.81 31.45 16.03
CA ARG A 187 -21.75 31.66 17.05
C ARG A 187 -21.74 30.62 18.19
N GLN A 188 -22.82 29.87 18.38
CA GLN A 188 -22.98 28.91 19.48
C GLN A 188 -21.99 27.73 19.43
N HIS A 189 -21.40 27.40 18.28
CA HIS A 189 -20.72 26.12 18.14
C HIS A 189 -19.23 26.07 18.53
N ARG A 190 -18.57 27.18 18.88
CA ARG A 190 -17.10 27.27 19.16
C ARG A 190 -16.19 26.74 18.01
N LEU A 191 -16.76 26.41 16.85
CA LEU A 191 -16.08 25.83 15.67
C LEU A 191 -15.05 26.78 15.05
N THR A 192 -15.32 28.09 15.03
CA THR A 192 -14.43 29.10 14.45
C THR A 192 -13.04 29.11 15.09
N PHE A 193 -12.95 28.98 16.42
CA PHE A 193 -11.67 28.96 17.12
C PHE A 193 -10.82 27.75 16.70
N LEU A 194 -11.47 26.60 16.57
CA LEU A 194 -10.81 25.35 16.22
C LEU A 194 -10.32 25.34 14.77
N LEU A 195 -11.10 25.94 13.87
CA LEU A 195 -10.74 26.10 12.48
C LEU A 195 -9.62 27.14 12.29
N ALA A 196 -9.63 28.20 13.11
CA ALA A 196 -8.55 29.17 13.18
C ALA A 196 -7.22 28.55 13.66
N ILE A 197 -7.25 27.61 14.61
CA ILE A 197 -6.05 26.86 15.02
C ILE A 197 -5.50 26.03 13.85
N ASN A 198 -6.35 25.33 13.10
CA ASN A 198 -5.90 24.59 11.91
C ASN A 198 -5.30 25.52 10.85
N CYS A 199 -5.95 26.65 10.58
CA CYS A 199 -5.43 27.68 9.70
C CYS A 199 -4.04 28.17 10.17
N ALA A 200 -3.88 28.46 11.46
CA ALA A 200 -2.61 28.90 12.03
C ALA A 200 -1.52 27.83 11.91
N LEU A 201 -1.85 26.55 12.11
CA LEU A 201 -0.93 25.43 11.92
C LEU A 201 -0.42 25.38 10.47
N PHE A 202 -1.31 25.38 9.48
CA PHE A 202 -0.91 25.32 8.07
C PHE A 202 -0.17 26.58 7.61
N LEU A 203 -0.53 27.76 8.12
CA LEU A 203 0.20 28.99 7.85
C LEU A 203 1.62 28.94 8.44
N ALA A 204 1.77 28.44 9.66
CA ALA A 204 3.08 28.28 10.29
C ALA A 204 3.96 27.29 9.52
N VAL A 205 3.39 26.15 9.10
CA VAL A 205 4.08 25.17 8.25
C VAL A 205 4.49 25.79 6.90
N ALA A 206 3.60 26.56 6.25
CA ALA A 206 3.93 27.27 5.02
C ALA A 206 5.10 28.26 5.22
N ALA A 207 5.10 29.02 6.33
CA ALA A 207 6.18 29.94 6.66
C ALA A 207 7.52 29.22 6.89
N VAL A 208 7.50 28.06 7.56
CA VAL A 208 8.71 27.22 7.75
C VAL A 208 9.24 26.73 6.40
N PHE A 209 8.39 26.24 5.51
CA PHE A 209 8.81 25.84 4.16
C PHE A 209 9.32 27.02 3.31
N GLY A 210 8.75 28.22 3.48
CA GLY A 210 9.30 29.46 2.90
C GLY A 210 10.70 29.79 3.43
N GLY A 211 10.95 29.58 4.73
CA GLY A 211 12.28 29.71 5.32
C GLY A 211 13.26 28.66 4.79
N LEU A 212 12.83 27.40 4.68
CA LEU A 212 13.63 26.31 4.13
C LEU A 212 13.97 26.54 2.64
N LEU A 213 13.03 27.08 1.86
CA LEU A 213 13.26 27.50 0.48
C LEU A 213 14.43 28.49 0.36
N GLY A 214 14.49 29.48 1.26
CA GLY A 214 15.62 30.41 1.36
C GLY A 214 16.92 29.73 1.83
N GLY A 215 16.81 28.77 2.75
CA GLY A 215 17.94 27.98 3.27
C GLY A 215 18.65 27.16 2.17
N PHE A 216 17.88 26.50 1.30
CA PHE A 216 18.40 25.70 0.18
C PHE A 216 19.00 26.56 -0.96
N SER A 217 18.82 27.89 -0.94
CA SER A 217 19.47 28.77 -1.92
C SER A 217 20.96 29.02 -1.64
N LYS A 218 21.43 28.74 -0.42
CA LYS A 218 22.81 29.00 -0.01
C LYS A 218 23.66 27.73 -0.17
N SER A 219 24.65 27.78 -1.06
CA SER A 219 25.50 26.63 -1.43
C SER A 219 26.27 26.00 -0.25
N GLN A 220 26.60 26.81 0.78
CA GLN A 220 27.45 26.43 1.92
C GLN A 220 26.68 26.07 3.21
N THR A 221 25.36 25.94 3.16
CA THR A 221 24.56 25.61 4.36
C THR A 221 24.58 24.11 4.68
N ASN A 222 24.51 23.75 5.96
CA ASN A 222 24.38 22.36 6.44
C ASN A 222 23.11 21.69 5.85
N ARG A 223 23.29 20.95 4.73
CA ARG A 223 22.21 20.31 3.97
C ARG A 223 21.45 19.27 4.80
N THR A 224 22.17 18.51 5.61
CA THR A 224 21.57 17.50 6.50
C THR A 224 20.62 18.13 7.50
N GLY A 225 21.02 19.27 8.09
CA GLY A 225 20.16 20.02 9.01
C GLY A 225 18.88 20.53 8.35
N LEU A 226 18.96 21.03 7.11
CA LEU A 226 17.79 21.48 6.35
C LEU A 226 16.85 20.32 6.02
N LEU A 227 17.40 19.17 5.62
CA LEU A 227 16.62 17.97 5.31
C LEU A 227 15.92 17.41 6.55
N ILE A 228 16.59 17.38 7.71
CA ILE A 228 15.96 17.02 8.99
C ILE A 228 14.81 17.99 9.29
N GLY A 229 15.02 19.29 9.08
CA GLY A 229 13.98 20.31 9.24
C GLY A 229 12.73 20.05 8.39
N VAL A 230 12.90 19.62 7.14
CA VAL A 230 11.78 19.23 6.25
C VAL A 230 10.93 18.11 6.87
N TYR A 231 11.54 16.99 7.26
CA TYR A 231 10.78 15.84 7.78
C TYR A 231 10.21 16.07 9.18
N VAL A 232 10.92 16.81 10.04
CA VAL A 232 10.38 17.23 11.34
C VAL A 232 9.14 18.09 11.14
N THR A 233 9.17 19.00 10.16
CA THR A 233 8.00 19.84 9.84
C THR A 233 6.82 19.00 9.37
N PHE A 234 7.02 18.01 8.50
CA PHE A 234 5.95 17.08 8.11
C PHE A 234 5.41 16.26 9.29
N ALA A 235 6.27 15.81 10.21
CA ALA A 235 5.84 15.08 11.40
C ALA A 235 5.00 15.96 12.33
N VAL A 236 5.45 17.19 12.59
CA VAL A 236 4.70 18.18 13.40
C VAL A 236 3.36 18.49 12.75
N GLU A 237 3.32 18.65 11.44
CA GLU A 237 2.08 18.88 10.69
C GLU A 237 1.11 17.70 10.83
N PHE A 238 1.58 16.48 10.56
CA PHE A 238 0.76 15.27 10.60
C PHE A 238 0.21 14.98 11.99
N PHE A 239 1.07 14.99 13.02
CA PHE A 239 0.61 14.75 14.39
C PHE A 239 -0.19 15.93 14.93
N GLY A 240 0.14 17.17 14.55
CA GLY A 240 -0.59 18.36 14.95
C GLY A 240 -2.04 18.35 14.45
N SER A 241 -2.26 18.05 13.17
CA SER A 241 -3.61 17.99 12.60
C SER A 241 -4.45 16.84 13.19
N LEU A 242 -3.84 15.69 13.44
CA LEU A 242 -4.49 14.56 14.12
C LEU A 242 -4.82 14.89 15.59
N PHE A 243 -3.88 15.50 16.33
CA PHE A 243 -4.06 15.85 17.74
C PHE A 243 -5.18 16.89 17.92
N ILE A 244 -5.24 17.88 17.04
CA ILE A 244 -6.37 18.82 17.00
C ILE A 244 -7.66 18.04 16.77
N SER A 245 -7.68 17.11 15.81
CA SER A 245 -8.89 16.34 15.52
C SER A 245 -9.31 15.36 16.64
N MET A 246 -8.37 14.91 17.48
CA MET A 246 -8.65 14.05 18.64
C MET A 246 -9.22 14.85 19.83
N THR A 247 -8.74 16.07 20.03
CA THR A 247 -9.08 16.89 21.22
C THR A 247 -10.51 17.44 21.13
N TRP A 248 -11.03 17.68 19.93
CA TRP A 248 -12.34 18.30 19.74
C TRP A 248 -13.29 17.42 18.91
N ARG A 249 -14.28 16.82 19.58
CA ARG A 249 -15.28 15.91 18.98
C ARG A 249 -16.11 16.53 17.84
N LYS A 250 -16.34 17.85 17.84
CA LYS A 250 -17.14 18.53 16.80
C LYS A 250 -16.47 18.57 15.40
N LEU A 251 -15.23 18.12 15.30
CA LEU A 251 -14.45 18.01 14.05
C LEU A 251 -14.09 16.55 13.75
N SER A 252 -14.84 15.63 14.37
CA SER A 252 -14.75 14.19 14.21
C SER A 252 -15.12 13.76 12.78
N PHE A 253 -14.43 12.73 12.28
CA PHE A 253 -14.70 12.16 10.95
C PHE A 253 -15.78 11.08 10.97
N GLN A 254 -16.52 10.94 12.07
CA GLN A 254 -17.42 9.80 12.32
C GLN A 254 -18.53 9.61 11.28
N ALA A 255 -18.89 10.66 10.55
CA ALA A 255 -19.92 10.66 9.52
C ALA A 255 -19.39 11.10 8.14
N THR A 256 -18.07 11.02 7.90
CA THR A 256 -17.46 11.42 6.62
C THR A 256 -17.03 10.22 5.79
N HIS A 257 -16.95 10.40 4.47
CA HIS A 257 -16.46 9.42 3.49
C HIS A 257 -14.92 9.19 3.55
N ILE A 258 -14.23 9.61 4.61
CA ILE A 258 -12.76 9.47 4.73
C ILE A 258 -12.30 8.02 4.72
N GLY A 259 -13.12 7.13 5.31
CA GLY A 259 -12.82 5.70 5.36
C GLY A 259 -12.85 5.08 3.96
N GLU A 260 -13.83 5.48 3.15
CA GLU A 260 -13.93 5.09 1.75
C GLU A 260 -12.74 5.63 0.96
N ARG A 261 -12.36 6.91 1.10
CA ARG A 261 -11.21 7.48 0.38
C ARG A 261 -9.89 6.80 0.70
N LEU A 262 -9.66 6.46 1.97
CA LEU A 262 -8.46 5.72 2.37
C LEU A 262 -8.45 4.31 1.75
N GLY A 263 -9.60 3.64 1.71
CA GLY A 263 -9.75 2.35 1.04
C GLY A 263 -9.60 2.42 -0.48
N LEU A 264 -10.19 3.43 -1.13
CA LEU A 264 -10.06 3.69 -2.56
C LEU A 264 -8.61 3.99 -2.94
N LEU A 265 -7.89 4.80 -2.14
CA LEU A 265 -6.46 5.01 -2.34
C LEU A 265 -5.69 3.68 -2.24
N GLY A 266 -6.01 2.84 -1.26
CA GLY A 266 -5.43 1.50 -1.14
C GLY A 266 -5.69 0.64 -2.39
N LEU A 267 -6.90 0.68 -2.95
CA LEU A 267 -7.24 -0.02 -4.19
C LEU A 267 -6.46 0.52 -5.39
N ILE A 268 -6.32 1.84 -5.50
CA ILE A 268 -5.52 2.49 -6.55
C ILE A 268 -4.05 2.07 -6.45
N ILE A 269 -3.50 2.01 -5.24
CA ILE A 269 -2.13 1.52 -4.98
C ILE A 269 -1.97 0.05 -5.38
N ILE A 270 -2.94 -0.83 -5.05
CA ILE A 270 -2.94 -2.22 -5.53
C ILE A 270 -3.00 -2.26 -7.06
N GLY A 271 -3.76 -1.35 -7.68
CA GLY A 271 -3.86 -1.19 -9.13
C GLY A 271 -2.53 -0.82 -9.80
N GLU A 272 -1.72 0.04 -9.18
CA GLU A 272 -0.35 0.32 -9.61
C GLU A 272 0.49 -0.98 -9.65
N GLY A 273 0.30 -1.84 -8.66
CA GLY A 273 0.89 -3.18 -8.64
C GLY A 273 0.46 -4.12 -9.75
N VAL A 274 -0.80 -4.04 -10.18
CA VAL A 274 -1.29 -4.76 -11.36
C VAL A 274 -0.56 -4.26 -12.61
N ILE A 275 -0.36 -2.94 -12.75
CA ILE A 275 0.39 -2.36 -13.88
C ILE A 275 1.84 -2.85 -13.87
N GLY A 276 2.54 -2.85 -12.74
CA GLY A 276 3.90 -3.39 -12.68
C GLY A 276 3.97 -4.92 -12.93
N THR A 277 2.95 -5.67 -12.51
CA THR A 277 2.82 -7.11 -12.83
C THR A 277 2.69 -7.34 -14.33
N THR A 278 1.84 -6.57 -15.02
CA THR A 278 1.70 -6.68 -16.49
C THR A 278 2.99 -6.34 -17.23
N LYS A 279 3.76 -5.34 -16.78
CA LYS A 279 5.11 -5.06 -17.30
C LYS A 279 6.03 -6.28 -17.12
N THR A 280 5.98 -6.92 -15.95
CA THR A 280 6.76 -8.13 -15.66
C THR A 280 6.36 -9.31 -16.55
N ILE A 281 5.06 -9.52 -16.81
CA ILE A 281 4.56 -10.54 -17.74
C ILE A 281 5.15 -10.32 -19.14
N THR A 282 5.04 -9.10 -19.68
CA THR A 282 5.57 -8.79 -21.03
C THR A 282 7.08 -9.00 -21.11
N ARG A 283 7.83 -8.60 -20.07
CA ARG A 283 9.29 -8.72 -20.05
C ARG A 283 9.82 -10.15 -19.88
N THR A 284 9.04 -11.02 -19.24
CA THR A 284 9.43 -12.42 -18.95
C THR A 284 8.86 -13.41 -19.97
N MET A 285 7.59 -13.26 -20.36
CA MET A 285 6.90 -14.19 -21.25
C MET A 285 6.86 -13.73 -22.72
N GLY A 286 7.08 -12.44 -23.00
CA GLY A 286 6.98 -11.86 -24.35
C GLY A 286 8.19 -12.11 -25.26
N LYS A 287 9.25 -12.75 -24.75
CA LYS A 287 10.53 -12.87 -25.47
C LYS A 287 10.61 -14.02 -26.47
N ASN A 288 9.56 -14.83 -26.63
CA ASN A 288 9.59 -16.00 -27.50
C ASN A 288 9.29 -15.65 -28.97
N GLY A 289 10.07 -16.22 -29.92
CA GLY A 289 9.53 -16.50 -31.26
C GLY A 289 10.23 -15.97 -32.52
N LYS A 290 11.52 -15.62 -32.53
CA LYS A 290 12.18 -15.27 -33.83
C LYS A 290 13.58 -15.85 -34.10
N TYR A 291 14.43 -16.03 -33.09
CA TYR A 291 15.85 -16.35 -33.31
C TYR A 291 16.30 -17.77 -32.89
N ALA A 292 15.37 -18.61 -32.41
CA ALA A 292 15.64 -20.00 -32.05
C ALA A 292 14.43 -20.91 -32.37
N PRO A 293 14.18 -21.24 -33.65
CA PRO A 293 13.06 -22.11 -34.06
C PRO A 293 13.13 -23.54 -33.47
N ASP A 294 14.31 -23.99 -33.07
CA ASP A 294 14.55 -25.35 -32.53
C ASP A 294 14.49 -25.41 -30.99
N MET A 295 14.52 -24.27 -30.31
CA MET A 295 14.45 -24.17 -28.84
C MET A 295 12.98 -24.02 -28.43
N LYS A 296 12.29 -25.16 -28.38
CA LYS A 296 10.85 -25.31 -28.12
C LYS A 296 10.47 -25.09 -26.64
N TRP A 297 10.91 -24.00 -26.02
CA TRP A 297 10.46 -23.64 -24.68
C TRP A 297 9.56 -22.41 -24.78
N GLY A 298 8.24 -22.64 -24.70
CA GLY A 298 7.26 -21.61 -24.37
C GLY A 298 7.53 -21.04 -22.96
N PRO A 299 6.68 -20.13 -22.43
CA PRO A 299 6.87 -19.62 -21.07
C PRO A 299 7.04 -20.79 -20.10
N THR A 300 8.15 -20.81 -19.36
CA THR A 300 8.50 -21.95 -18.52
C THR A 300 7.42 -22.10 -17.44
N PHE A 301 7.04 -23.33 -17.10
CA PHE A 301 6.06 -23.59 -16.03
C PHE A 301 6.43 -22.86 -14.73
N ALA A 302 7.72 -22.80 -14.41
CA ALA A 302 8.26 -22.10 -13.25
C ALA A 302 8.00 -20.57 -13.29
N GLU A 303 8.17 -19.93 -14.44
CA GLU A 303 7.98 -18.48 -14.63
C GLU A 303 6.50 -18.11 -14.57
N SER A 304 5.66 -18.91 -15.25
CA SER A 304 4.21 -18.78 -15.21
C SER A 304 3.67 -18.92 -13.78
N THR A 305 4.25 -19.83 -12.99
CA THR A 305 3.90 -20.03 -11.58
C THR A 305 4.24 -18.81 -10.73
N GLN A 306 5.39 -18.16 -10.94
CA GLN A 306 5.74 -16.94 -10.19
C GLN A 306 4.74 -15.81 -10.45
N ILE A 307 4.38 -15.58 -11.72
CA ILE A 307 3.40 -14.56 -12.10
C ILE A 307 2.05 -14.87 -11.47
N PHE A 308 1.61 -16.13 -11.53
CA PHE A 308 0.38 -16.55 -10.87
C PHE A 308 0.40 -16.30 -9.35
N CYS A 309 1.54 -16.52 -8.70
CA CYS A 309 1.72 -16.17 -7.29
C CYS A 309 1.57 -14.67 -7.03
N ILE A 310 2.11 -13.78 -7.88
CA ILE A 310 1.92 -12.32 -7.73
C ILE A 310 0.43 -11.97 -7.79
N VAL A 311 -0.30 -12.53 -8.77
CA VAL A 311 -1.76 -12.31 -8.91
C VAL A 311 -2.50 -12.77 -7.65
N LEU A 312 -2.15 -13.94 -7.10
CA LEU A 312 -2.74 -14.41 -5.84
C LEU A 312 -2.40 -13.51 -4.64
N ILE A 313 -1.16 -13.00 -4.56
CA ILE A 313 -0.77 -12.05 -3.50
C ILE A 313 -1.64 -10.79 -3.57
N LEU A 314 -1.79 -10.18 -4.75
CA LEU A 314 -2.63 -9.01 -4.96
C LEU A 314 -4.08 -9.28 -4.55
N LEU A 315 -4.62 -10.44 -4.95
CA LEU A 315 -5.99 -10.83 -4.63
C LEU A 315 -6.18 -11.08 -3.12
N TYR A 316 -5.25 -11.76 -2.44
CA TYR A 316 -5.35 -11.98 -0.99
C TYR A 316 -5.18 -10.69 -0.20
N MET A 317 -4.31 -9.77 -0.63
CA MET A 317 -4.20 -8.45 -0.02
C MET A 317 -5.50 -7.65 -0.13
N TRP A 318 -6.14 -7.70 -1.30
CA TRP A 318 -7.46 -7.11 -1.50
C TRP A 318 -8.51 -7.74 -0.57
N MET A 319 -8.60 -9.08 -0.54
CA MET A 319 -9.55 -9.80 0.34
C MET A 319 -9.33 -9.45 1.82
N LEU A 320 -8.10 -9.52 2.32
CA LEU A 320 -7.78 -9.26 3.73
C LEU A 320 -8.10 -7.84 4.17
N TYR A 321 -7.99 -6.87 3.25
CA TYR A 321 -8.36 -5.49 3.53
C TYR A 321 -9.89 -5.32 3.50
N PHE A 322 -10.53 -5.57 2.35
CA PHE A 322 -11.93 -5.20 2.12
C PHE A 322 -12.96 -6.09 2.84
N ASP A 323 -12.68 -7.38 3.06
CA ASP A 323 -13.64 -8.27 3.75
C ASP A 323 -13.78 -7.95 5.25
N LYS A 324 -12.84 -7.19 5.82
CA LYS A 324 -12.75 -6.85 7.24
C LYS A 324 -12.98 -5.36 7.53
N VAL A 325 -13.17 -4.51 6.52
CA VAL A 325 -13.51 -3.09 6.78
C VAL A 325 -14.86 -3.04 7.52
N PRO A 326 -14.90 -2.52 8.74
CA PRO A 326 -16.15 -2.48 9.50
C PRO A 326 -17.08 -1.43 8.90
N ASN A 327 -18.34 -1.80 8.66
CA ASN A 327 -19.43 -0.88 8.30
C ASN A 327 -19.86 0.02 9.48
N TYR A 328 -19.03 0.16 10.52
CA TYR A 328 -19.42 0.79 11.78
C TYR A 328 -18.69 2.11 12.03
N ARG A 329 -19.39 3.05 12.68
CA ARG A 329 -18.83 4.34 13.08
C ARG A 329 -17.84 4.16 14.23
N PHE A 330 -16.54 4.27 13.95
CA PHE A 330 -15.49 4.24 14.98
C PHE A 330 -15.67 5.36 16.02
N GLY A 331 -15.19 5.16 17.24
CA GLY A 331 -15.03 6.28 18.19
C GLY A 331 -13.99 7.30 17.67
N VAL A 332 -14.12 8.58 18.02
CA VAL A 332 -13.25 9.67 17.50
C VAL A 332 -11.75 9.33 17.56
N VAL A 333 -11.24 8.88 18.71
CA VAL A 333 -9.80 8.55 18.86
C VAL A 333 -9.41 7.32 18.03
N LYS A 334 -10.27 6.30 17.99
CA LYS A 334 -10.01 5.08 17.21
C LYS A 334 -9.96 5.38 15.72
N GLN A 335 -10.83 6.27 15.25
CA GLN A 335 -10.86 6.68 13.87
C GLN A 335 -9.57 7.40 13.47
N GLN A 336 -9.07 8.31 14.30
CA GLN A 336 -7.80 9.00 14.05
C GLN A 336 -6.61 8.04 14.01
N LEU A 337 -6.55 7.08 14.95
CA LEU A 337 -5.51 6.06 14.95
C LEU A 337 -5.61 5.14 13.71
N TRP A 338 -6.83 4.75 13.34
CA TRP A 338 -7.09 3.95 12.14
C TRP A 338 -6.65 4.70 10.87
N MET A 339 -6.94 5.98 10.74
CA MET A 339 -6.46 6.80 9.62
C MET A 339 -4.93 6.91 9.61
N ALA A 340 -4.31 7.13 10.77
CA ALA A 340 -2.84 7.21 10.87
C ALA A 340 -2.15 5.89 10.48
N LEU A 341 -2.78 4.74 10.79
CA LEU A 341 -2.30 3.41 10.42
C LEU A 341 -2.32 3.16 8.91
N HIS A 342 -3.09 3.93 8.12
CA HIS A 342 -3.10 3.79 6.66
C HIS A 342 -1.78 4.22 6.01
N LEU A 343 -1.01 5.12 6.64
CA LEU A 343 0.30 5.51 6.14
C LEU A 343 1.27 4.32 6.05
N PRO A 344 1.60 3.62 7.16
CA PRO A 344 2.47 2.45 7.10
C PRO A 344 1.82 1.29 6.34
N PHE A 345 0.49 1.18 6.33
CA PHE A 345 -0.21 0.17 5.55
C PHE A 345 -0.02 0.37 4.04
N HIS A 346 -0.27 1.56 3.50
CA HIS A 346 -0.07 1.86 2.08
C HIS A 346 1.39 1.69 1.66
N LEU A 347 2.34 2.10 2.52
CA LEU A 347 3.76 1.87 2.27
C LEU A 347 4.10 0.37 2.21
N ALA A 348 3.52 -0.44 3.11
CA ALA A 348 3.74 -1.89 3.11
C ALA A 348 3.15 -2.56 1.86
N VAL A 349 1.94 -2.16 1.44
CA VAL A 349 1.31 -2.65 0.21
C VAL A 349 2.22 -2.39 -1.00
N LEU A 350 2.71 -1.16 -1.14
CA LEU A 350 3.66 -0.81 -2.20
C LEU A 350 4.93 -1.64 -2.15
N GLY A 351 5.54 -1.77 -0.97
CA GLY A 351 6.76 -2.55 -0.80
C GLY A 351 6.58 -4.03 -1.16
N VAL A 352 5.43 -4.63 -0.84
CA VAL A 352 5.13 -6.03 -1.20
C VAL A 352 4.94 -6.18 -2.70
N VAL A 353 4.18 -5.27 -3.31
CA VAL A 353 3.90 -5.26 -4.75
C VAL A 353 5.19 -5.11 -5.57
N GLU A 354 5.99 -4.09 -5.29
CA GLU A 354 7.25 -3.83 -5.99
C GLU A 354 8.29 -4.94 -5.73
N GLY A 355 8.36 -5.43 -4.49
CA GLY A 355 9.20 -6.57 -4.13
C GLY A 355 8.84 -7.85 -4.86
N ALA A 356 7.55 -8.16 -5.00
CA ALA A 356 7.11 -9.37 -5.68
C ALA A 356 7.51 -9.35 -7.17
N GLN A 357 7.39 -8.19 -7.83
CA GLN A 357 7.78 -8.02 -9.23
C GLN A 357 9.30 -8.14 -9.41
N GLN A 358 10.09 -7.45 -8.58
CA GLN A 358 11.55 -7.48 -8.66
C GLN A 358 12.12 -8.88 -8.35
N LEU A 359 11.54 -9.62 -7.40
CA LEU A 359 11.92 -11.01 -7.10
C LEU A 359 11.57 -11.98 -8.23
N ALA A 360 10.43 -11.81 -8.89
CA ALA A 360 10.08 -12.62 -10.05
C ALA A 360 11.05 -12.38 -11.21
N GLN A 361 11.41 -11.13 -11.47
CA GLN A 361 12.45 -10.77 -12.45
C GLN A 361 13.81 -11.34 -12.06
N ALA A 362 14.15 -11.35 -10.76
CA ALA A 362 15.37 -11.95 -10.25
C ALA A 362 15.49 -13.43 -10.55
N ARG A 363 14.41 -14.19 -10.30
CA ARG A 363 14.33 -15.62 -10.62
C ARG A 363 14.48 -15.88 -12.12
N TYR A 364 13.86 -15.04 -12.95
CA TYR A 364 13.96 -15.13 -14.41
C TYR A 364 15.39 -14.89 -14.89
N ILE A 365 16.07 -13.86 -14.39
CA ILE A 365 17.46 -13.58 -14.73
C ILE A 365 18.35 -14.74 -14.29
N TYR A 366 18.19 -15.24 -13.05
CA TYR A 366 18.95 -16.39 -12.55
C TYR A 366 18.77 -17.64 -13.42
N HIS A 367 17.54 -17.93 -13.87
CA HIS A 367 17.29 -19.05 -14.79
C HIS A 367 18.07 -18.91 -16.10
N ASN A 368 17.99 -17.72 -16.70
CA ASN A 368 18.60 -17.45 -17.99
C ASN A 368 20.13 -17.37 -17.91
N THR A 369 20.68 -16.94 -16.77
CA THR A 369 22.11 -17.04 -16.49
C THR A 369 22.59 -18.48 -16.50
N LEU A 370 21.85 -19.40 -15.86
CA LEU A 370 22.20 -20.83 -15.90
C LEU A 370 22.08 -21.40 -17.32
N LEU A 371 21.08 -20.98 -18.11
CA LEU A 371 20.97 -21.38 -19.51
C LEU A 371 22.14 -20.87 -20.37
N LEU A 372 22.56 -19.62 -20.16
CA LEU A 372 23.72 -19.04 -20.85
C LEU A 372 24.99 -19.84 -20.54
N ILE A 373 25.23 -20.16 -19.26
CA ILE A 373 26.39 -20.94 -18.82
C ILE A 373 26.34 -22.36 -19.41
N ASN A 374 25.19 -23.03 -19.34
CA ASN A 374 25.03 -24.38 -19.90
C ASN A 374 25.21 -24.40 -21.43
N ASN A 375 24.69 -23.41 -22.15
CA ASN A 375 24.87 -23.33 -23.60
C ASN A 375 26.33 -23.10 -23.98
N ALA A 376 27.03 -22.25 -23.22
CA ALA A 376 28.47 -22.05 -23.39
C ALA A 376 29.26 -23.32 -23.04
N TYR A 377 28.86 -24.06 -22.01
CA TYR A 377 29.44 -25.36 -21.65
C TYR A 377 29.30 -26.37 -22.80
N TYR A 378 28.10 -26.52 -23.38
CA TYR A 378 27.91 -27.43 -24.52
C TYR A 378 28.71 -27.01 -25.76
N ALA A 379 28.82 -25.71 -26.04
CA ALA A 379 29.59 -25.21 -27.17
C ALA A 379 31.10 -25.43 -27.00
N CYS A 380 31.62 -25.21 -25.78
CA CYS A 380 33.06 -25.23 -25.51
C CYS A 380 33.55 -26.61 -25.07
N VAL A 381 32.90 -27.25 -24.10
CA VAL A 381 33.30 -28.56 -23.55
C VAL A 381 32.69 -29.72 -24.33
N GLY A 382 31.47 -29.56 -24.85
CA GLY A 382 30.79 -30.63 -25.59
C GLY A 382 31.19 -30.70 -27.07
N GLN A 383 31.29 -29.56 -27.74
CA GLN A 383 31.51 -29.47 -29.19
C GLN A 383 32.89 -28.94 -29.58
N HIS A 384 33.70 -28.48 -28.60
CA HIS A 384 35.04 -27.93 -28.81
C HIS A 384 35.10 -26.87 -29.90
N PHE A 385 34.07 -26.01 -29.98
CA PHE A 385 34.06 -24.92 -30.94
C PHE A 385 35.14 -23.90 -30.61
N ASP A 386 35.89 -23.50 -31.64
CA ASP A 386 36.95 -22.51 -31.53
C ASP A 386 36.83 -21.45 -32.63
N GLY A 387 37.45 -20.30 -32.40
CA GLY A 387 37.48 -19.20 -33.34
C GLY A 387 36.09 -18.67 -33.75
N GLN A 388 35.85 -18.51 -35.05
CA GLN A 388 34.63 -17.92 -35.59
C GLN A 388 33.37 -18.76 -35.32
N ALA A 389 33.50 -20.08 -35.19
CA ALA A 389 32.37 -20.97 -34.88
C ALA A 389 31.85 -20.72 -33.46
N LEU A 390 32.77 -20.51 -32.50
CA LEU A 390 32.45 -20.15 -31.13
C LEU A 390 31.76 -18.77 -31.07
N ALA A 391 32.34 -17.76 -31.72
CA ALA A 391 31.77 -16.41 -31.75
C ALA A 391 30.35 -16.38 -32.34
N THR A 392 30.09 -17.15 -33.39
CA THR A 392 28.77 -17.24 -34.02
C THR A 392 27.76 -17.91 -33.08
N ASN A 393 28.15 -18.97 -32.37
CA ASN A 393 27.30 -19.65 -31.40
C ASN A 393 26.97 -18.73 -30.21
N LEU A 394 27.97 -18.08 -29.63
CA LEU A 394 27.78 -17.12 -28.54
C LEU A 394 26.89 -15.95 -28.96
N THR A 395 27.05 -15.46 -30.19
CA THR A 395 26.20 -14.41 -30.74
C THR A 395 24.74 -14.83 -30.83
N LYS A 396 24.48 -16.04 -31.33
CA LYS A 396 23.13 -16.61 -31.37
C LYS A 396 22.53 -16.75 -29.97
N ASN A 397 23.34 -17.18 -29.00
CA ASN A 397 22.91 -17.33 -27.60
C ASN A 397 22.57 -15.98 -26.95
N ILE A 398 23.35 -14.92 -27.21
CA ILE A 398 23.04 -13.58 -26.68
C ILE A 398 21.80 -12.98 -27.34
N GLN A 399 21.64 -13.15 -28.66
CA GLN A 399 20.47 -12.68 -29.40
C GLN A 399 19.17 -13.33 -28.94
N TYR A 400 19.21 -14.56 -28.41
CA TYR A 400 18.06 -15.23 -27.81
C TYR A 400 17.42 -14.42 -26.66
N PHE A 401 18.22 -13.73 -25.85
CA PHE A 401 17.73 -13.00 -24.67
C PHE A 401 17.08 -11.63 -24.98
N LYS A 402 17.14 -11.17 -26.24
CA LYS A 402 16.59 -9.89 -26.72
C LYS A 402 16.92 -8.70 -25.81
N ILE A 403 18.20 -8.57 -25.45
CA ILE A 403 18.70 -7.53 -24.54
C ILE A 403 18.53 -6.12 -25.15
N ASN A 404 18.49 -6.03 -26.49
CA ASN A 404 18.33 -4.80 -27.27
C ASN A 404 16.92 -4.18 -27.22
N GLU A 405 15.91 -4.82 -26.62
CA GLU A 405 14.57 -4.22 -26.47
C GLU A 405 14.55 -3.02 -25.48
N SER A 406 15.63 -2.83 -24.74
CA SER A 406 15.80 -1.72 -23.79
C SER A 406 16.99 -0.84 -24.18
N ALA A 407 16.85 0.47 -24.00
CA ALA A 407 17.94 1.41 -24.30
C ALA A 407 19.20 1.15 -23.46
N GLN A 408 19.05 0.77 -22.18
CA GLN A 408 20.16 0.44 -21.29
C GLN A 408 20.83 -0.88 -21.69
N GLY A 409 20.04 -1.92 -22.00
CA GLY A 409 20.57 -3.19 -22.49
C GLY A 409 21.29 -3.06 -23.83
N GLU A 410 20.80 -2.22 -24.75
CA GLU A 410 21.48 -1.97 -26.03
C GLU A 410 22.84 -1.27 -25.86
N ALA A 411 22.94 -0.33 -24.91
CA ALA A 411 24.22 0.27 -24.56
C ALA A 411 25.20 -0.77 -23.99
N ALA A 412 24.73 -1.67 -23.13
CA ALA A 412 25.52 -2.73 -22.52
C ALA A 412 25.97 -3.80 -23.53
N LEU A 413 25.14 -4.09 -24.54
CA LEU A 413 25.44 -5.10 -25.56
C LEU A 413 26.74 -4.85 -26.32
N ARG A 414 27.12 -3.58 -26.51
CA ARG A 414 28.40 -3.25 -27.17
C ARG A 414 29.58 -3.90 -26.47
N LEU A 415 29.61 -3.82 -25.14
CA LEU A 415 30.66 -4.39 -24.31
C LEU A 415 30.63 -5.92 -24.28
N VAL A 416 29.46 -6.54 -24.52
CA VAL A 416 29.33 -7.99 -24.66
C VAL A 416 29.88 -8.44 -26.01
N TRP A 417 29.60 -7.70 -27.10
CA TRP A 417 30.12 -8.01 -28.42
C TRP A 417 31.63 -7.91 -28.51
N ASP A 418 32.25 -6.97 -27.79
CA ASP A 418 33.70 -6.88 -27.68
C ASP A 418 34.31 -8.16 -27.08
N GLU A 419 33.70 -8.72 -26.03
CA GLU A 419 34.18 -9.97 -25.41
C GLU A 419 33.94 -11.19 -26.32
N VAL A 420 32.83 -11.22 -27.07
CA VAL A 420 32.59 -12.28 -28.07
C VAL A 420 33.64 -12.22 -29.18
N TYR A 421 34.05 -11.01 -29.59
CA TYR A 421 35.12 -10.84 -30.58
C TYR A 421 36.48 -11.30 -30.05
N ILE A 422 36.81 -10.96 -28.79
CA ILE A 422 38.04 -11.40 -28.13
C ILE A 422 38.10 -12.93 -28.04
N LEU A 423 37.02 -13.57 -27.57
CA LEU A 423 36.91 -15.04 -27.50
C LEU A 423 36.93 -15.69 -28.89
N GLY A 424 36.40 -15.04 -29.91
CA GLY A 424 36.42 -15.54 -31.29
C GLY A 424 37.77 -15.44 -32.00
N ASN A 425 38.70 -14.62 -31.48
CA ASN A 425 40.02 -14.41 -32.09
C ASN A 425 41.14 -15.14 -31.35
N ALA A 426 40.89 -15.61 -30.13
CA ALA A 426 41.82 -16.47 -29.42
C ALA A 426 41.71 -17.91 -29.94
N THR A 427 42.84 -18.62 -29.93
CA THR A 427 43.00 -19.98 -30.46
C THR A 427 43.14 -20.99 -29.33
N ASP A 428 42.64 -22.21 -29.53
CA ASP A 428 42.70 -23.34 -28.60
C ASP A 428 42.02 -23.10 -27.24
N ILE A 429 41.08 -22.14 -27.15
CA ILE A 429 40.39 -21.82 -25.89
C ILE A 429 39.59 -23.03 -25.40
N CYS A 430 38.80 -23.62 -26.30
CA CYS A 430 37.94 -24.78 -26.01
C CYS A 430 38.61 -26.13 -26.30
N SER A 431 39.95 -26.17 -26.35
CA SER A 431 40.71 -27.40 -26.54
C SER A 431 40.51 -28.40 -25.38
N ASP A 432 40.67 -29.70 -25.65
CA ASP A 432 40.58 -30.77 -24.65
C ASP A 432 41.48 -30.51 -23.44
N PHE A 433 42.66 -29.92 -23.68
CA PHE A 433 43.62 -29.59 -22.62
C PHE A 433 43.12 -28.48 -21.68
N ASN A 434 42.55 -27.41 -22.22
CA ASN A 434 42.07 -26.29 -21.42
C ASN A 434 40.75 -26.61 -20.72
N THR A 435 39.86 -27.35 -21.37
CA THR A 435 38.57 -27.78 -20.80
C THR A 435 38.76 -28.79 -19.67
N THR A 436 39.66 -29.77 -19.82
CA THR A 436 39.98 -30.73 -18.74
C THR A 436 40.66 -30.08 -17.54
N ARG A 437 41.51 -29.06 -17.76
CA ARG A 437 42.12 -28.27 -16.67
C ARG A 437 41.09 -27.41 -15.94
N ALA A 438 40.02 -27.01 -16.62
CA ALA A 438 38.95 -26.21 -16.05
C ALA A 438 37.88 -27.03 -15.30
N VAL A 439 37.98 -28.37 -15.30
CA VAL A 439 37.09 -29.24 -14.50
C VAL A 439 37.36 -28.98 -13.02
N GLY A 440 36.33 -28.55 -12.28
CA GLY A 440 36.44 -28.05 -10.90
C GLY A 440 36.53 -26.52 -10.75
N SER A 441 36.50 -25.77 -11.85
CA SER A 441 36.31 -24.31 -11.83
C SER A 441 34.85 -23.94 -11.51
N ALA A 442 34.58 -22.64 -11.28
CA ALA A 442 33.22 -22.13 -11.03
C ALA A 442 32.22 -22.40 -12.17
N PHE A 443 32.71 -22.76 -13.36
CA PHE A 443 31.91 -23.05 -14.56
C PHE A 443 32.07 -24.50 -15.05
N ASP A 444 32.50 -25.41 -14.16
CA ASP A 444 32.50 -26.86 -14.35
C ASP A 444 33.10 -27.33 -15.70
N GLY A 445 34.29 -26.83 -16.08
CA GLY A 445 34.97 -27.20 -17.33
C GLY A 445 35.07 -26.10 -18.39
N VAL A 446 34.34 -24.99 -18.25
CA VAL A 446 34.54 -23.81 -19.12
C VAL A 446 35.77 -23.02 -18.66
N PRO A 447 36.71 -22.63 -19.57
CA PRO A 447 37.88 -21.83 -19.23
C PRO A 447 37.54 -20.48 -18.59
N MET A 448 38.43 -19.97 -17.71
CA MET A 448 38.24 -18.68 -17.03
C MET A 448 38.20 -17.47 -17.97
N ASP A 449 38.65 -17.61 -19.21
CA ASP A 449 38.56 -16.56 -20.24
C ASP A 449 37.08 -16.16 -20.52
N PHE A 450 36.14 -17.07 -20.28
CA PHE A 450 34.71 -16.78 -20.37
C PHE A 450 34.16 -15.95 -19.20
N ALA A 451 34.93 -15.76 -18.11
CA ALA A 451 34.44 -15.03 -16.94
C ALA A 451 34.07 -13.58 -17.26
N ALA A 452 34.84 -12.90 -18.12
CA ALA A 452 34.55 -11.55 -18.57
C ALA A 452 33.28 -11.51 -19.43
N PHE A 453 33.14 -12.46 -20.36
CA PHE A 453 31.93 -12.63 -21.17
C PHE A 453 30.69 -12.87 -20.30
N PHE A 454 30.74 -13.82 -19.36
CA PHE A 454 29.61 -14.08 -18.46
C PHE A 454 29.29 -12.86 -17.60
N GLY A 455 30.29 -12.21 -17.01
CA GLY A 455 30.10 -11.00 -16.20
C GLY A 455 29.34 -9.91 -16.96
N ARG A 456 29.80 -9.57 -18.17
CA ARG A 456 29.18 -8.54 -19.02
C ARG A 456 27.84 -8.97 -19.59
N ALA A 457 27.68 -10.22 -20.00
CA ALA A 457 26.41 -10.74 -20.53
C ALA A 457 25.32 -10.75 -19.45
N ILE A 458 25.66 -11.24 -18.25
CA ILE A 458 24.77 -11.21 -17.09
C ILE A 458 24.41 -9.76 -16.76
N GLY A 459 25.41 -8.87 -16.65
CA GLY A 459 25.21 -7.45 -16.41
C GLY A 459 24.30 -6.75 -17.45
N ALA A 460 24.48 -7.07 -18.74
CA ALA A 460 23.63 -6.58 -19.81
C ALA A 460 22.19 -7.11 -19.70
N MET A 461 22.01 -8.39 -19.31
CA MET A 461 20.68 -8.93 -19.02
C MET A 461 20.01 -8.18 -17.87
N PHE A 462 20.74 -7.86 -16.81
CA PHE A 462 20.22 -7.07 -15.68
C PHE A 462 19.77 -5.67 -16.10
N GLN A 463 20.60 -4.95 -16.86
CA GLN A 463 20.26 -3.63 -17.40
C GLN A 463 19.07 -3.69 -18.37
N SER A 464 18.84 -4.84 -19.00
CA SER A 464 17.68 -5.01 -19.89
C SER A 464 16.31 -4.91 -19.19
N PHE A 465 16.27 -5.12 -17.88
CA PHE A 465 15.06 -4.99 -17.07
C PHE A 465 14.82 -3.56 -16.55
N GLY A 466 15.69 -2.61 -16.89
CA GLY A 466 15.59 -1.23 -16.40
C GLY A 466 15.86 -1.10 -14.90
N LEU A 467 16.64 -2.02 -14.34
CA LEU A 467 17.11 -1.94 -12.96
C LEU A 467 18.21 -0.87 -12.91
N ASP A 468 18.11 0.06 -11.95
CA ASP A 468 19.10 1.12 -11.72
C ASP A 468 20.38 0.52 -11.13
N ILE A 469 21.21 -0.02 -12.02
CA ILE A 469 22.53 -0.58 -11.75
C ILE A 469 23.53 0.31 -12.53
N PRO A 470 24.70 0.63 -11.96
CA PRO A 470 25.74 1.35 -12.69
C PRO A 470 25.98 0.70 -14.05
N SER A 471 26.15 1.52 -15.08
CA SER A 471 26.47 1.06 -16.41
C SER A 471 27.73 0.19 -16.40
N GLU A 472 27.78 -0.82 -17.27
CA GLU A 472 28.88 -1.82 -17.33
C GLU A 472 30.25 -1.17 -17.60
N ASP A 473 30.26 0.08 -18.07
CA ASP A 473 31.48 0.88 -18.31
C ASP A 473 32.23 1.27 -17.02
N LYS A 474 31.55 1.27 -15.86
CA LYS A 474 32.11 1.78 -14.59
C LYS A 474 32.43 0.70 -13.57
N THR A 475 31.61 -0.35 -13.47
CA THR A 475 31.78 -1.45 -12.50
C THR A 475 31.20 -2.76 -13.04
N PRO A 476 31.73 -3.94 -12.66
CA PRO A 476 31.15 -5.22 -13.05
C PRO A 476 29.69 -5.32 -12.57
N GLY A 477 28.72 -5.24 -13.48
CA GLY A 477 27.31 -5.11 -13.06
C GLY A 477 26.74 -6.40 -12.48
N ALA A 478 27.31 -7.57 -12.80
CA ALA A 478 26.89 -8.85 -12.22
C ALA A 478 27.03 -8.88 -10.68
N GLN A 479 28.13 -8.35 -10.11
CA GLN A 479 28.33 -8.33 -8.66
C GLN A 479 27.38 -7.33 -7.99
N THR A 480 27.27 -6.12 -8.54
CA THR A 480 26.36 -5.09 -8.05
C THR A 480 24.90 -5.55 -8.07
N ALA A 481 24.54 -6.37 -9.05
CA ALA A 481 23.18 -6.88 -9.16
C ALA A 481 22.86 -7.95 -8.10
N LEU A 482 23.83 -8.78 -7.69
CA LEU A 482 23.67 -9.71 -6.59
C LEU A 482 23.46 -8.99 -5.24
N GLU A 483 24.23 -7.93 -4.99
CA GLU A 483 24.04 -7.08 -3.81
C GLU A 483 22.67 -6.39 -3.83
N SER A 484 22.21 -6.00 -5.02
CA SER A 484 20.89 -5.41 -5.20
C SER A 484 19.78 -6.38 -4.80
N TYR A 485 19.87 -7.67 -5.16
CA TYR A 485 18.88 -8.66 -4.74
C TYR A 485 18.86 -8.94 -3.24
N ALA A 486 19.97 -8.79 -2.55
CA ALA A 486 19.96 -8.84 -1.09
C ALA A 486 19.15 -7.68 -0.50
N VAL A 487 19.28 -6.47 -1.06
CA VAL A 487 18.43 -5.33 -0.67
C VAL A 487 16.96 -5.65 -0.97
N VAL A 488 16.67 -6.17 -2.18
CA VAL A 488 15.31 -6.54 -2.59
C VAL A 488 14.65 -7.52 -1.62
N TYR A 489 15.38 -8.58 -1.30
CA TYR A 489 14.97 -9.59 -0.35
C TYR A 489 14.66 -8.98 1.03
N THR A 490 15.58 -8.18 1.56
CA THR A 490 15.42 -7.59 2.91
C THR A 490 14.23 -6.64 3.00
N TYR A 491 14.01 -5.80 2.00
CA TYR A 491 12.87 -4.90 2.03
C TYR A 491 11.55 -5.65 1.83
N PHE A 492 11.51 -6.66 0.95
CA PHE A 492 10.28 -7.41 0.67
C PHE A 492 9.74 -8.09 1.93
N TRP A 493 10.60 -8.81 2.66
CA TRP A 493 10.18 -9.44 3.91
C TRP A 493 9.87 -8.43 5.02
N SER A 494 10.59 -7.30 5.07
CA SER A 494 10.25 -6.20 5.98
C SER A 494 8.88 -5.60 5.68
N ALA A 495 8.53 -5.45 4.40
CA ALA A 495 7.22 -4.97 3.95
C ALA A 495 6.10 -5.97 4.27
N ILE A 496 6.33 -7.28 4.10
CA ILE A 496 5.39 -8.33 4.52
C ILE A 496 5.14 -8.28 6.03
N ILE A 497 6.19 -8.17 6.84
CA ILE A 497 6.04 -8.05 8.31
C ILE A 497 5.22 -6.81 8.66
N LEU A 498 5.56 -5.66 8.09
CA LEU A 498 4.84 -4.42 8.31
C LEU A 498 3.36 -4.54 7.89
N LEU A 499 3.09 -5.16 6.74
CA LEU A 499 1.75 -5.40 6.23
C LEU A 499 0.93 -6.26 7.19
N LEU A 500 1.49 -7.39 7.63
CA LEU A 500 0.82 -8.32 8.55
C LEU A 500 0.58 -7.69 9.94
N VAL A 501 1.52 -6.87 10.43
CA VAL A 501 1.34 -6.09 11.66
C VAL A 501 0.20 -5.08 11.49
N CYS A 502 0.17 -4.34 10.39
CA CYS A 502 -0.91 -3.39 10.11
C CYS A 502 -2.27 -4.09 10.02
N TYR A 503 -2.36 -5.22 9.30
CA TYR A 503 -3.60 -6.01 9.25
C TYR A 503 -4.03 -6.51 10.63
N THR A 504 -3.09 -6.95 11.47
CA THR A 504 -3.39 -7.41 12.83
C THR A 504 -3.93 -6.27 13.69
N ILE A 505 -3.29 -5.09 13.66
CA ILE A 505 -3.75 -3.92 14.40
C ILE A 505 -5.13 -3.47 13.91
N THR A 506 -5.35 -3.41 12.59
CA THR A 506 -6.65 -3.03 12.01
C THR A 506 -7.76 -4.01 12.39
N ALA A 507 -7.49 -5.32 12.34
CA ALA A 507 -8.45 -6.35 12.77
C ALA A 507 -8.82 -6.19 14.24
N LEU A 508 -7.82 -5.97 15.11
CA LEU A 508 -8.04 -5.70 16.53
C LEU A 508 -8.81 -4.39 16.77
N LEU A 509 -8.62 -3.36 15.96
CA LEU A 509 -9.39 -2.12 16.06
C LEU A 509 -10.85 -2.30 15.63
N ALA A 510 -11.11 -3.12 14.61
CA ALA A 510 -12.45 -3.38 14.07
C ALA A 510 -13.33 -4.20 15.02
N GLU A 511 -12.80 -5.28 15.61
CA GLU A 511 -13.58 -6.24 16.42
C GLU A 511 -13.97 -5.72 17.82
N VAL A 512 -13.43 -4.57 18.26
CA VAL A 512 -13.75 -3.97 19.56
C VAL A 512 -15.17 -3.35 19.59
N GLY A 513 -15.87 -3.26 18.45
CA GLY A 513 -17.21 -2.69 18.35
C GLY A 513 -18.37 -3.64 18.74
N ASP A 514 -18.25 -4.93 18.47
CA ASP A 514 -19.41 -5.85 18.52
C ASP A 514 -19.73 -6.44 19.89
N VAL A 515 -18.79 -6.44 20.83
CA VAL A 515 -19.02 -6.98 22.17
C VAL A 515 -18.37 -6.05 23.19
N GLY A 516 -19.19 -5.36 23.97
CA GLY A 516 -18.75 -4.54 25.10
C GLY A 516 -17.74 -5.29 25.98
N HIS A 517 -16.83 -4.55 26.59
CA HIS A 517 -15.75 -4.98 27.49
C HIS A 517 -14.41 -5.33 26.83
N TRP A 518 -13.51 -4.34 26.83
CA TRP A 518 -12.08 -4.39 26.47
C TRP A 518 -11.24 -5.44 27.25
N ARG A 519 -11.84 -6.19 28.18
CA ARG A 519 -11.15 -7.10 29.14
C ARG A 519 -11.28 -8.60 28.84
N ASN A 520 -11.99 -9.05 27.80
CA ASN A 520 -12.13 -10.49 27.57
C ASN A 520 -10.85 -11.08 26.93
N PRO A 521 -10.10 -11.96 27.63
CA PRO A 521 -8.84 -12.52 27.14
C PRO A 521 -9.03 -13.47 25.95
N ILE A 522 -10.24 -14.02 25.77
CA ILE A 522 -10.64 -14.90 24.64
C ILE A 522 -10.46 -14.18 23.28
N ARG A 523 -10.42 -12.84 23.27
CA ARG A 523 -10.25 -12.00 22.08
C ARG A 523 -8.81 -11.98 21.55
N TYR A 524 -7.82 -12.11 22.43
CA TYR A 524 -6.40 -12.15 22.05
C TYR A 524 -5.93 -13.56 21.68
N THR A 525 -6.75 -14.57 21.96
CA THR A 525 -6.53 -15.98 21.62
C THR A 525 -7.41 -16.45 20.46
N GLY A 526 -7.97 -15.53 19.67
CA GLY A 526 -8.73 -15.86 18.47
C GLY A 526 -7.85 -16.60 17.45
N ILE A 527 -8.43 -17.58 16.76
CA ILE A 527 -7.73 -18.43 15.78
C ILE A 527 -7.06 -17.56 14.70
N SER A 528 -7.72 -16.47 14.31
CA SER A 528 -7.22 -15.53 13.31
C SER A 528 -6.02 -14.70 13.80
N VAL A 529 -6.07 -14.20 15.04
CA VAL A 529 -4.94 -13.44 15.63
C VAL A 529 -3.72 -14.34 15.78
N MET A 530 -3.92 -15.58 16.26
CA MET A 530 -2.83 -16.56 16.38
C MET A 530 -2.20 -16.91 15.03
N ALA A 531 -3.01 -17.11 13.98
CA ALA A 531 -2.52 -17.38 12.63
C ALA A 531 -1.69 -16.22 12.08
N ARG A 532 -2.14 -14.96 12.27
CA ARG A 532 -1.36 -13.78 11.87
C ARG A 532 -0.04 -13.68 12.64
N THR A 533 -0.06 -13.88 13.96
CA THR A 533 1.18 -13.87 14.76
C THR A 533 2.15 -14.96 14.31
N ALA A 534 1.65 -16.17 14.03
CA ALA A 534 2.49 -17.25 13.51
C ALA A 534 3.12 -16.91 12.16
N MET A 535 2.37 -16.29 11.25
CA MET A 535 2.89 -15.86 9.95
C MET A 535 3.88 -14.69 10.06
N ILE A 536 3.68 -13.77 11.02
CA ILE A 536 4.66 -12.71 11.33
C ILE A 536 5.98 -13.32 11.82
N VAL A 537 5.90 -14.32 12.72
CA VAL A 537 7.09 -15.02 13.22
C VAL A 537 7.80 -15.75 12.08
N LEU A 538 7.07 -16.43 11.20
CA LEU A 538 7.63 -17.08 10.01
C LEU A 538 8.37 -16.08 9.11
N ALA A 539 7.74 -14.94 8.79
CA ALA A 539 8.35 -13.88 7.98
C ALA A 539 9.60 -13.30 8.65
N ALA A 540 9.57 -13.10 9.98
CA ALA A 540 10.72 -12.62 10.75
C ALA A 540 11.88 -13.62 10.77
N VAL A 541 11.59 -14.93 10.85
CA VAL A 541 12.61 -15.98 10.75
C VAL A 541 13.24 -15.99 9.36
N LEU A 542 12.46 -15.90 8.29
CA LEU A 542 12.98 -15.85 6.91
C LEU A 542 13.83 -14.61 6.65
N LEU A 543 13.43 -13.45 7.19
CA LEU A 543 14.25 -12.24 7.16
C LEU A 543 15.56 -12.43 7.95
N GLY A 544 15.46 -12.99 9.16
CA GLY A 544 16.61 -13.22 10.04
C GLY A 544 17.65 -14.17 9.46
N VAL A 545 17.22 -15.24 8.78
CA VAL A 545 18.11 -16.18 8.08
C VAL A 545 18.88 -15.46 6.96
N GLY A 546 18.19 -14.65 6.16
CA GLY A 546 18.83 -13.88 5.09
C GLY A 546 19.83 -12.83 5.61
N LEU A 547 19.58 -12.22 6.78
CA LEU A 547 20.47 -11.22 7.38
C LEU A 547 21.69 -11.82 8.09
N ARG A 548 21.64 -13.10 8.48
CA ARG A 548 22.71 -13.75 9.26
C ARG A 548 23.97 -14.04 8.43
N GLU A 549 23.82 -14.19 7.12
CA GLU A 549 24.94 -14.46 6.21
C GLU A 549 25.76 -13.19 5.93
N LYS A 550 26.68 -12.85 6.85
CA LYS A 550 27.71 -11.84 6.59
C LYS A 550 28.67 -12.35 5.51
N GLY A 551 28.41 -11.99 4.26
CA GLY A 551 29.43 -11.94 3.20
C GLY A 551 29.28 -12.91 2.03
N ASN A 552 28.57 -14.04 2.17
CA ASN A 552 28.50 -15.02 1.07
C ASN A 552 27.15 -15.09 0.33
N HIS A 553 26.07 -14.46 0.83
CA HIS A 553 24.73 -14.40 0.21
C HIS A 553 24.21 -15.72 -0.40
N LEU A 554 24.75 -16.87 0.00
CA LEU A 554 24.59 -18.15 -0.69
C LEU A 554 23.17 -18.64 -0.50
N TRP A 555 22.63 -18.50 0.71
CA TRP A 555 21.25 -18.86 0.99
C TRP A 555 20.27 -17.95 0.25
N ILE A 556 20.54 -16.64 0.18
CA ILE A 556 19.69 -15.71 -0.58
C ILE A 556 19.68 -16.09 -2.06
N GLN A 557 20.85 -16.38 -2.63
CA GLN A 557 20.97 -16.82 -4.02
C GLN A 557 20.26 -18.16 -4.27
N GLN A 558 20.43 -19.14 -3.38
CA GLN A 558 19.75 -20.43 -3.47
C GLN A 558 18.23 -20.29 -3.31
N TYR A 559 17.78 -19.41 -2.40
CA TYR A 559 16.36 -19.21 -2.13
C TYR A 559 15.67 -18.40 -3.22
N ILE A 560 16.28 -17.33 -3.74
CA ILE A 560 15.80 -16.60 -4.93
C ILE A 560 15.89 -17.47 -6.19
N GLY A 561 16.94 -18.29 -6.31
CA GLY A 561 17.07 -19.30 -7.34
C GLY A 561 16.01 -20.41 -7.21
N SER A 562 15.52 -20.66 -6.00
CA SER A 562 14.36 -21.50 -5.75
C SER A 562 13.08 -20.78 -6.14
N SER A 563 12.12 -21.50 -6.71
CA SER A 563 10.81 -20.94 -7.06
C SER A 563 9.90 -20.72 -5.85
N TRP A 564 10.39 -20.81 -4.61
CA TRP A 564 9.57 -20.85 -3.39
C TRP A 564 9.32 -19.49 -2.72
N VAL A 565 10.05 -18.42 -3.07
CA VAL A 565 9.91 -17.11 -2.39
C VAL A 565 8.48 -16.56 -2.47
N LEU A 566 7.89 -16.47 -3.66
CA LEU A 566 6.51 -15.99 -3.80
C LEU A 566 5.44 -17.00 -3.32
N PRO A 567 5.55 -18.32 -3.62
CA PRO A 567 4.63 -19.31 -3.07
C PRO A 567 4.55 -19.33 -1.54
N THR A 568 5.66 -19.11 -0.83
CA THR A 568 5.62 -19.08 0.65
C THR A 568 4.76 -17.93 1.17
N VAL A 569 4.81 -16.76 0.52
CA VAL A 569 3.93 -15.63 0.86
C VAL A 569 2.48 -15.91 0.50
N VAL A 570 2.22 -16.53 -0.66
CA VAL A 570 0.87 -16.96 -1.07
C VAL A 570 0.27 -17.90 -0.02
N LEU A 571 1.03 -18.91 0.43
CA LEU A 571 0.61 -19.84 1.46
C LEU A 571 0.38 -19.12 2.80
N ALA A 572 1.25 -18.20 3.19
CA ALA A 572 1.08 -17.41 4.41
C ALA A 572 -0.22 -16.58 4.37
N LEU A 573 -0.46 -15.81 3.30
CA LEU A 573 -1.68 -15.02 3.14
C LEU A 573 -2.93 -15.90 3.06
N TRP A 574 -2.86 -17.03 2.34
CA TRP A 574 -3.96 -17.98 2.25
C TRP A 574 -4.31 -18.60 3.61
N THR A 575 -3.32 -18.96 4.42
CA THR A 575 -3.57 -19.48 5.79
C THR A 575 -4.26 -18.45 6.67
N ILE A 576 -3.93 -17.17 6.52
CA ILE A 576 -4.61 -16.08 7.24
C ILE A 576 -6.06 -15.97 6.77
N CYS A 577 -6.31 -15.92 5.46
CA CYS A 577 -7.68 -15.88 4.91
C CYS A 577 -8.53 -17.07 5.38
N LEU A 578 -7.94 -18.28 5.39
CA LEU A 578 -8.63 -19.48 5.85
C LEU A 578 -8.93 -19.41 7.35
N SER A 579 -7.98 -18.94 8.17
CA SER A 579 -8.16 -18.77 9.61
C SER A 579 -9.29 -17.78 9.93
N ASP A 580 -9.38 -16.68 9.18
CA ASP A 580 -10.46 -15.70 9.29
C ASP A 580 -11.83 -16.31 8.97
N ARG A 581 -11.90 -17.15 7.94
CA ARG A 581 -13.15 -17.83 7.56
C ARG A 581 -13.57 -18.85 8.60
N VAL A 582 -12.62 -19.65 9.11
CA VAL A 582 -12.87 -20.65 10.16
C VAL A 582 -13.37 -20.00 11.44
N GLU A 583 -12.74 -18.89 11.86
CA GLU A 583 -13.16 -18.15 13.04
C GLU A 583 -14.59 -17.60 12.91
N ARG A 584 -14.93 -16.98 11.77
CA ARG A 584 -16.32 -16.52 11.52
C ARG A 584 -17.33 -17.66 11.57
N LEU A 585 -17.02 -18.81 10.97
CA LEU A 585 -17.89 -19.99 11.02
C LEU A 585 -18.07 -20.53 12.44
N TRP A 586 -17.00 -20.51 13.24
CA TRP A 586 -17.03 -20.92 14.64
C TRP A 586 -17.91 -19.98 15.48
N ILE A 587 -17.74 -18.66 15.33
CA ILE A 587 -18.57 -17.65 16.01
C ILE A 587 -20.05 -17.82 15.66
N ILE A 588 -20.39 -18.02 14.38
CA ILE A 588 -21.78 -18.23 13.93
C ILE A 588 -22.37 -19.51 14.55
N ARG A 589 -21.58 -20.58 14.67
CA ARG A 589 -22.03 -21.83 15.29
C ARG A 589 -22.29 -21.64 16.79
N GLU A 590 -21.41 -20.98 17.52
CA GLU A 590 -21.58 -20.73 18.96
C GLU A 590 -22.74 -19.75 19.26
N THR A 591 -22.93 -18.71 18.46
CA THR A 591 -24.09 -17.82 18.58
C THR A 591 -25.41 -18.53 18.28
N LYS A 592 -25.43 -19.45 17.30
CA LYS A 592 -26.60 -20.32 17.08
C LYS A 592 -26.87 -21.22 18.28
N LYS A 593 -25.85 -21.93 18.80
CA LYS A 593 -26.00 -22.80 19.97
C LYS A 593 -26.54 -22.05 21.19
N THR A 594 -25.97 -20.89 21.51
CA THR A 594 -26.43 -20.06 22.63
C THR A 594 -27.86 -19.55 22.42
N LYS A 595 -28.24 -19.16 21.20
CA LYS A 595 -29.62 -18.79 20.87
C LYS A 595 -30.60 -19.96 21.00
N TYR A 596 -30.24 -21.16 20.55
CA TYR A 596 -31.08 -22.36 20.75
C TYR A 596 -31.18 -22.74 22.23
N ALA A 597 -30.08 -22.64 22.98
CA ALA A 597 -30.07 -22.91 24.42
C ALA A 597 -30.93 -21.91 25.21
N SER A 598 -30.92 -20.62 24.85
CA SER A 598 -31.76 -19.61 25.49
C SER A 598 -33.25 -19.77 25.15
N VAL A 599 -33.57 -20.14 23.91
CA VAL A 599 -34.95 -20.47 23.50
C VAL A 599 -35.44 -21.72 24.23
N ALA A 600 -34.62 -22.78 24.30
CA ALA A 600 -34.96 -24.01 25.03
C ALA A 600 -35.15 -23.76 26.53
N ALA A 601 -34.30 -22.92 27.15
CA ALA A 601 -34.45 -22.52 28.55
C ALA A 601 -35.74 -21.72 28.78
N ALA A 602 -36.09 -20.77 27.90
CA ALA A 602 -37.32 -20.00 28.00
C ALA A 602 -38.59 -20.87 27.80
N GLU A 603 -38.52 -21.88 26.94
CA GLU A 603 -39.61 -22.84 26.74
C GLU A 603 -39.77 -23.78 27.94
N HIS A 604 -38.66 -24.19 28.55
CA HIS A 604 -38.67 -24.97 29.79
C HIS A 604 -39.28 -24.18 30.96
N GLU A 605 -38.91 -22.91 31.17
CA GLU A 605 -39.53 -22.04 32.18
C GLU A 605 -41.05 -21.85 31.98
N ARG A 606 -41.51 -21.73 30.73
CA ARG A 606 -42.95 -21.69 30.41
C ARG A 606 -43.66 -22.99 30.74
N SER A 607 -43.03 -24.14 30.48
CA SER A 607 -43.63 -25.45 30.80
C SER A 607 -43.80 -25.64 32.32
N VAL A 608 -42.78 -25.27 33.10
CA VAL A 608 -42.79 -25.39 34.58
C VAL A 608 -43.82 -24.44 35.21
N THR A 609 -43.95 -23.21 34.71
CA THR A 609 -44.98 -22.27 35.18
C THR A 609 -46.40 -22.73 34.84
N HIS A 610 -46.59 -23.37 33.67
CA HIS A 610 -47.89 -23.93 33.29
C HIS A 610 -48.27 -25.17 34.14
N GLU A 611 -47.31 -26.04 34.47
CA GLU A 611 -47.53 -27.16 35.39
C GLU A 611 -47.81 -26.69 36.82
N MET A 612 -47.06 -25.72 37.36
CA MET A 612 -47.34 -25.15 38.69
C MET A 612 -48.71 -24.45 38.75
N GLY A 613 -49.13 -23.79 37.66
CA GLY A 613 -50.48 -23.22 37.53
C GLY A 613 -51.58 -24.28 37.48
N ALA A 614 -51.32 -25.42 36.83
CA ALA A 614 -52.26 -26.54 36.75
C ALA A 614 -52.37 -27.32 38.09
N VAL A 615 -51.25 -27.47 38.83
CA VAL A 615 -51.24 -28.05 40.17
C VAL A 615 -51.99 -27.16 41.17
N ARG A 616 -51.84 -25.82 41.06
CA ARG A 616 -52.60 -24.86 41.87
C ARG A 616 -54.11 -24.90 41.58
N LYS A 617 -54.52 -25.21 40.34
CA LYS A 617 -55.94 -25.41 39.96
C LYS A 617 -56.51 -26.78 40.37
N ARG A 618 -55.69 -27.82 40.53
CA ARG A 618 -56.15 -29.14 41.03
C ARG A 618 -56.46 -29.16 42.54
N GLY A 619 -56.04 -28.15 43.30
CA GLY A 619 -56.37 -27.99 44.73
C GLY A 619 -57.64 -27.18 45.02
N THR A 620 -58.33 -26.71 43.98
CA THR A 620 -59.56 -25.91 44.11
C THR A 620 -60.68 -26.55 43.30
N ASN A 621 -61.82 -26.75 43.93
CA ASN A 621 -63.06 -27.15 43.24
C ASN A 621 -63.50 -26.03 42.27
N ALA A 622 -64.51 -26.32 41.42
CA ALA A 622 -64.99 -25.46 40.32
C ALA A 622 -65.41 -24.02 40.72
N TYR A 623 -65.37 -23.68 42.01
CA TYR A 623 -65.70 -22.37 42.58
C TYR A 623 -64.53 -21.72 43.34
N GLY A 624 -63.31 -22.25 43.28
CA GLY A 624 -62.11 -21.56 43.77
C GLY A 624 -61.80 -21.67 45.27
N TYR A 625 -62.41 -22.60 46.02
CA TYR A 625 -62.09 -22.80 47.44
C TYR A 625 -61.07 -23.95 47.64
N PRO A 626 -60.13 -23.84 48.60
CA PRO A 626 -59.15 -24.89 48.87
C PRO A 626 -59.82 -26.13 49.47
N SER A 627 -59.56 -27.30 48.89
CA SER A 627 -60.10 -28.57 49.41
C SER A 627 -59.42 -28.96 50.73
N ARG A 628 -60.18 -29.01 51.83
CA ARG A 628 -59.73 -29.61 53.10
C ARG A 628 -59.75 -31.14 53.00
N ARG A 629 -58.58 -31.74 53.15
CA ARG A 629 -58.38 -32.86 54.08
C ARG A 629 -57.10 -32.62 54.86
#